data_AF-A0A7V3PQD3-F1
#
_entry.id   AF-A0A7V3PQD3-F1
#
_cell.length_a   1.000
_cell.length_b   1.000
_cell.length_c   1.000
_cell.angle_alpha   90.00
_cell.angle_beta   90.00
_cell.angle_gamma   90.00
#
_symmetry.space_group_name_H-M   'P 1'
#
loop_
_entity.id
_entity.type
_entity.pdbx_description
1 polymer ?
#
loop_
_entity_poly.entity_id
_entity_poly.type
_entity_poly.pdbx_seq_one_letter_code
_entity_poly.pdbx_strand_id
1 'polypeptide(L)'
;MRRLWWYAAGIVLISFGILGWIGTRIYQEMPPIPDQVVSTDGRVIIGSGEIQRGQNVWQTLGGMEVGSIWGHGSYVAPDWTAD
;
A
#
# COMPACT_ATOMS: atom_id res chain seq x y z
N MET A 1 -22.12 16.05 -32.80
CA MET A 1 -21.88 14.78 -32.06
C MET A 1 -20.44 14.28 -32.14
N ARG A 2 -19.82 14.15 -33.33
CA ARG A 2 -18.42 13.65 -33.47
C ARG A 2 -17.36 14.43 -32.66
N ARG A 3 -17.53 15.74 -32.50
CA ARG A 3 -16.61 16.59 -31.71
C ARG A 3 -16.61 16.26 -30.20
N LEU A 4 -17.75 15.84 -29.65
CA LEU A 4 -17.85 15.47 -28.23
C LEU A 4 -17.11 14.17 -27.92
N TRP A 5 -17.13 13.21 -28.85
CA TRP A 5 -16.38 11.96 -28.72
C TRP A 5 -14.87 12.17 -28.69
N TRP A 6 -14.35 13.14 -29.44
CA TRP A 6 -12.94 13.52 -29.35
C TRP A 6 -12.58 14.12 -28.00
N TYR A 7 -13.45 14.95 -27.41
CA TYR A 7 -13.23 15.46 -26.05
C TYR A 7 -13.30 14.34 -25.01
N ALA A 8 -14.28 13.45 -25.10
CA ALA A 8 -14.38 12.29 -24.20
C ALA A 8 -13.14 11.39 -24.29
N ALA A 9 -12.69 11.08 -25.50
CA ALA A 9 -11.46 10.32 -25.72
C ALA A 9 -10.24 11.03 -25.15
N GLY A 10 -10.13 12.35 -25.37
CA GLY A 10 -9.05 13.16 -24.81
C GLY A 10 -9.01 13.12 -23.27
N ILE A 11 -10.17 13.28 -22.62
CA ILE A 11 -10.28 13.20 -21.15
C ILE A 11 -9.83 11.83 -20.66
N VAL A 12 -10.36 10.75 -21.25
CA VAL A 12 -10.00 9.38 -20.86
C VAL A 12 -8.50 9.15 -21.02
N LEU A 13 -7.93 9.46 -22.19
CA LEU A 13 -6.50 9.24 -22.44
C LEU A 13 -5.60 10.02 -21.49
N ILE A 14 -5.93 11.29 -21.21
CA ILE A 14 -5.14 12.12 -20.29
C ILE A 14 -5.28 11.62 -18.85
N SER A 15 -6.50 11.32 -18.38
CA SER A 15 -6.72 10.80 -17.03
C SER A 15 -6.02 9.47 -16.79
N PHE A 16 -6.12 8.53 -17.73
CA PHE A 16 -5.40 7.25 -17.63
C PHE A 16 -3.88 7.43 -17.79
N GLY A 17 -3.42 8.39 -18.60
CA GLY A 17 -2.01 8.75 -18.70
C GLY A 17 -1.45 9.23 -17.36
N ILE A 18 -2.16 10.13 -16.67
CA ILE A 18 -1.79 10.62 -15.33
C ILE A 18 -1.83 9.47 -14.32
N LEU A 19 -2.89 8.66 -14.32
CA LEU A 19 -3.03 7.52 -13.40
C LEU A 19 -1.88 6.52 -13.56
N GLY A 20 -1.52 6.16 -14.80
CA GLY A 20 -0.39 5.26 -15.07
C GLY A 20 0.96 5.86 -14.66
N TRP A 21 1.15 7.16 -14.89
CA TRP A 21 2.37 7.86 -14.46
C TRP A 21 2.52 7.86 -12.93
N ILE A 22 1.46 8.22 -12.20
CA ILE A 22 1.46 8.21 -10.73
C ILE A 22 1.63 6.78 -10.21
N GLY A 23 0.95 5.79 -10.78
CA GLY A 23 1.10 4.38 -10.38
C GLY A 23 2.55 3.88 -10.51
N THR A 24 3.26 4.31 -11.55
CA THR A 24 4.69 3.99 -11.74
C THR A 24 5.55 4.64 -10.66
N ARG A 25 5.24 5.89 -10.27
CA ARG A 25 5.94 6.59 -9.17
C ARG A 25 5.71 5.90 -7.83
N ILE A 26 4.47 5.51 -7.52
CA ILE A 26 4.14 4.75 -6.31
C ILE A 26 4.96 3.45 -6.27
N TYR A 27 5.09 2.74 -7.40
CA TYR A 27 5.87 1.50 -7.42
C TYR A 27 7.35 1.71 -7.10
N GLN A 28 7.92 2.83 -7.53
CA GLN A 28 9.33 3.17 -7.32
C GLN A 28 9.61 3.74 -5.92
N GLU A 29 8.62 4.43 -5.33
CA GLU A 29 8.79 5.20 -4.09
C GLU A 29 8.13 4.55 -2.88
N MET A 30 7.39 3.44 -3.05
CA MET A 30 6.80 2.74 -1.91
C MET A 30 7.89 2.34 -0.90
N PRO A 31 7.61 2.37 0.41
CA PRO A 31 8.58 1.95 1.43
C PRO A 31 9.06 0.52 1.16
N PRO A 32 10.37 0.29 0.97
CA PRO A 32 10.88 -1.05 0.71
C PRO A 32 10.76 -1.89 1.98
N ILE A 33 10.29 -3.14 1.84
CA ILE A 33 10.27 -4.07 2.96
C ILE A 33 11.67 -4.67 3.12
N PRO A 34 12.35 -4.47 4.27
CA PRO A 34 13.68 -5.01 4.48
C PRO A 34 13.66 -6.54 4.49
N ASP A 35 14.72 -7.15 3.98
CA ASP A 35 14.88 -8.62 4.03
C ASP A 35 15.14 -9.11 5.47
N GLN A 36 15.83 -8.32 6.29
CA GLN A 36 16.03 -8.61 7.70
C GLN A 36 16.18 -7.33 8.51
N VAL A 37 15.77 -7.38 9.78
CA VAL A 37 16.02 -6.35 10.78
C VAL A 37 16.97 -6.92 11.82
N VAL A 38 18.11 -6.25 12.00
CA VAL A 38 19.21 -6.72 12.85
C VAL A 38 19.49 -5.67 13.92
N SER A 39 19.68 -6.13 15.15
CA SER A 39 20.13 -5.34 16.28
C SER A 39 21.58 -4.87 16.09
N THR A 40 22.00 -3.83 16.80
CA THR A 40 23.37 -3.27 16.72
C THR A 40 24.45 -4.27 17.16
N ASP A 41 24.09 -5.27 17.96
CA ASP A 41 24.96 -6.37 18.40
C ASP A 41 24.99 -7.55 17.41
N GLY A 42 24.32 -7.44 16.26
CA GLY A 42 24.32 -8.46 15.19
C GLY A 42 23.24 -9.53 15.30
N ARG A 43 22.35 -9.44 16.29
CA ARG A 43 21.22 -10.38 16.43
C ARG A 43 20.11 -10.05 15.45
N VAL A 44 19.65 -11.04 14.67
CA VAL A 44 18.46 -10.91 13.83
C VAL A 44 17.21 -10.81 14.72
N ILE A 45 16.45 -9.73 14.55
CA ILE A 45 15.17 -9.45 15.25
C ILE A 45 13.99 -9.88 14.38
N ILE A 46 14.04 -9.56 13.09
CA ILE A 46 13.04 -9.94 12.10
C ILE A 46 13.78 -10.57 10.92
N GLY A 47 13.50 -11.83 10.63
CA GLY A 47 14.11 -12.58 9.54
C GLY A 47 13.37 -12.44 8.21
N SER A 48 13.96 -13.03 7.18
CA SER A 48 13.42 -13.00 5.82
C SER A 48 12.00 -13.58 5.73
N GLY A 49 11.12 -12.81 5.09
CA GLY A 49 9.72 -13.14 4.90
C GLY A 49 8.84 -13.04 6.15
N GLU A 50 9.37 -12.70 7.33
CA GLU A 50 8.56 -12.60 8.55
C GLU A 50 7.55 -11.45 8.49
N ILE A 51 7.92 -10.32 7.88
CA ILE A 51 7.02 -9.17 7.70
C ILE A 51 5.82 -9.58 6.81
N GLN A 52 6.07 -10.25 5.68
CA GLN A 52 4.99 -10.72 4.81
C GLN A 52 4.13 -11.80 5.48
N ARG A 53 4.73 -12.70 6.26
CA ARG A 53 3.98 -13.69 7.05
C ARG A 53 3.08 -13.00 8.08
N GLY A 54 3.59 -11.98 8.78
CA GLY A 54 2.81 -11.16 9.70
C GLY A 54 1.64 -10.45 9.01
N GLN A 55 1.86 -9.89 7.82
CA GLN A 55 0.80 -9.30 7.00
C GLN A 55 -0.29 -10.33 6.64
N ASN A 56 0.09 -11.56 6.26
CA ASN A 56 -0.87 -12.62 5.98
C ASN A 56 -1.69 -13.00 7.24
N VAL A 57 -1.04 -13.09 8.40
CA VAL A 57 -1.74 -13.34 9.68
C VAL A 57 -2.69 -12.20 10.02
N TRP A 58 -2.29 -10.94 9.85
CA TRP A 58 -3.18 -9.79 10.06
C TRP A 58 -4.41 -9.86 9.14
N GLN A 59 -4.24 -10.24 7.87
CA GLN A 59 -5.35 -10.44 6.93
C GLN A 59 -6.30 -11.56 7.38
N THR A 60 -5.77 -12.68 7.90
CA THR A 60 -6.63 -13.79 8.38
C THR A 60 -7.38 -13.47 9.67
N LEU A 61 -6.88 -12.54 10.48
CA LEU A 61 -7.54 -12.07 11.71
C LEU A 61 -8.64 -11.02 11.45
N GLY A 62 -8.93 -10.70 10.18
CA GLY A 62 -9.96 -9.74 9.77
C GLY A 62 -9.40 -8.42 9.24
N GLY A 63 -8.09 -8.20 9.36
CA GLY A 63 -7.39 -7.09 8.72
C GLY A 63 -7.99 -5.71 9.04
N MET A 64 -8.37 -5.00 7.98
CA MET A 64 -8.99 -3.67 8.03
C MET A 64 -10.39 -3.64 8.65
N GLU A 65 -11.04 -4.78 8.87
CA GLU A 65 -12.35 -4.80 9.53
C GLU A 65 -12.23 -4.64 11.05
N VAL A 66 -11.07 -5.01 11.62
CA VAL A 66 -10.84 -4.95 13.07
C VAL A 66 -10.46 -3.54 13.53
N GLY A 67 -9.54 -2.90 12.81
CA GLY A 67 -9.06 -1.54 13.04
C GLY A 67 -8.40 -1.00 11.77
N SER A 68 -7.51 -0.02 11.91
CA SER A 68 -6.82 0.57 10.75
C SER A 68 -5.30 0.42 10.77
N ILE A 69 -4.70 0.48 9.59
CA ILE A 69 -3.25 0.62 9.38
C ILE A 69 -3.07 1.77 8.37
N TRP A 70 -2.19 2.72 8.69
CA TRP A 70 -1.96 3.93 7.87
C TRP A 70 -3.26 4.69 7.57
N GLY A 71 -4.18 4.74 8.53
CA GLY A 71 -5.48 5.41 8.41
C GLY A 71 -6.52 4.69 7.55
N HIS A 72 -6.20 3.50 7.02
CA HIS A 72 -7.12 2.70 6.22
C HIS A 72 -7.63 1.51 7.02
N GLY A 73 -8.94 1.46 7.24
CA GLY A 73 -9.62 0.37 7.94
C GLY A 73 -10.87 0.83 8.68
N SER A 74 -11.27 0.06 9.69
CA SER A 74 -12.43 0.36 10.52
C SER A 74 -12.06 1.28 11.69
N TYR A 75 -13.09 1.81 12.35
CA TYR A 75 -12.95 2.70 13.51
C TYR A 75 -13.34 2.04 14.83
N VAL A 76 -13.39 0.71 14.87
CA VAL A 76 -13.77 -0.05 16.07
C VAL A 76 -12.56 -0.17 17.02
N ALA A 77 -11.44 -0.69 16.50
CA ALA A 77 -10.15 -0.67 17.17
C ALA A 77 -9.32 0.54 16.70
N PRO A 78 -8.18 0.89 17.36
CA PRO A 78 -7.35 2.02 16.96
C PRO A 78 -6.63 1.79 15.62
N ASP A 79 -5.89 2.81 15.18
CA ASP A 79 -4.91 2.65 14.11
C ASP A 79 -3.61 2.07 14.66
N TRP A 80 -3.27 0.84 14.26
CA TRP A 80 -2.12 0.12 14.80
C TRP A 80 -0.76 0.71 14.39
N THR A 81 -0.71 1.64 13.44
CA THR A 81 0.54 2.38 13.14
C THR A 81 0.70 3.61 14.01
N ALA A 82 -0.42 4.21 14.43
CA ALA A 82 -0.40 5.43 15.23
C ALA A 82 -0.45 5.20 16.75
N ASP A 83 -0.96 4.04 17.18
CA ASP A 83 -0.94 3.58 18.57
C ASP A 83 0.49 3.21 19.04
#